data_AF-A0A9P7DC50-F1
#
_entry.id   AF-A0A9P7DC50-F1
#
_cell.length_a   1.000
_cell.length_b   1.000
_cell.length_c   1.000
_cell.angle_alpha   90.00
_cell.angle_beta   90.00
_cell.angle_gamma   90.00
#
_symmetry.space_group_name_H-M   'P 1'
#
loop_
_entity.id
_entity.type
_entity.pdbx_description
1 polymer ?
#
loop_
_entity_poly.entity_id
_entity_poly.type
_entity_poly.pdbx_seq_one_letter_code
_entity_poly.pdbx_strand_id
1 'polypeptide(L)'
;LQATGVLRPRNRMDIEALLNPPEESWIMEETRDEEICQAVLAARNVQEEGPINGGDDDVEDDSPLEPYPTHREVFQAASIINRYIEHLDNPLARKLEAILASFGRQIHSEESRSMSSTHLTDYF
;
A
#
# COMPACT_ATOMS: atom_id res chain seq x y z
N LEU A 1 29.09 -0.33 3.56
CA LEU A 1 27.92 -1.05 3.03
C LEU A 1 28.00 -2.57 3.26
N GLN A 2 29.05 -3.27 2.80
CA GLN A 2 29.26 -4.70 3.16
C GLN A 2 29.85 -4.85 4.58
N ALA A 3 30.75 -3.95 4.98
CA ALA A 3 31.36 -3.93 6.31
C ALA A 3 30.38 -3.54 7.45
N THR A 4 29.24 -2.92 7.12
CA THR A 4 28.21 -2.49 8.08
C THR A 4 27.10 -3.53 8.26
N GLY A 5 27.21 -4.71 7.63
CA GLY A 5 26.24 -5.81 7.76
C GLY A 5 24.88 -5.60 7.05
N VAL A 6 24.68 -4.44 6.41
CA VAL A 6 23.43 -4.08 5.70
C VAL A 6 23.24 -4.92 4.43
N LEU A 7 24.33 -5.20 3.70
CA LEU A 7 24.31 -6.08 2.53
C LEU A 7 24.65 -7.52 2.94
N ARG A 8 23.64 -8.32 3.27
CA ARG A 8 23.79 -9.77 3.45
C ARG A 8 23.82 -10.48 2.08
N PRO A 9 24.68 -11.50 1.86
CA PRO A 9 24.72 -12.27 0.60
C PRO A 9 23.39 -12.93 0.21
N ARG A 10 22.48 -13.12 1.19
CA ARG A 10 21.15 -13.72 1.02
C ARG A 10 20.02 -12.70 0.78
N ASN A 11 20.27 -11.40 0.87
CA ASN A 11 19.34 -10.32 0.50
C ASN A 11 19.65 -9.81 -0.91
N ARG A 12 19.80 -10.73 -1.87
CA ARG A 12 19.78 -10.35 -3.29
C ARG A 12 18.36 -10.55 -3.77
N MET A 13 17.52 -9.55 -3.53
CA MET A 13 16.27 -9.44 -4.25
C MET A 13 16.66 -9.16 -5.71
N ASP A 14 16.11 -9.94 -6.63
CA ASP A 14 16.39 -9.77 -8.05
C ASP A 14 15.83 -8.42 -8.53
N ILE A 15 16.53 -7.75 -9.46
CA ILE A 15 16.10 -6.43 -9.94
C ILE A 15 14.73 -6.54 -10.61
N GLU A 16 14.48 -7.62 -11.33
CA GLU A 16 13.16 -7.87 -11.93
C GLU A 16 12.09 -8.09 -10.87
N ALA A 17 12.39 -8.77 -9.77
CA ALA A 17 11.44 -8.94 -8.66
C ALA A 17 11.16 -7.63 -7.90
N LEU A 18 12.10 -6.68 -7.90
CA LEU A 18 11.96 -5.35 -7.32
C LEU A 18 11.15 -4.41 -8.22
N LEU A 19 11.39 -4.46 -9.53
CA LEU A 19 10.77 -3.56 -10.50
C LEU A 19 9.43 -4.09 -11.01
N ASN A 20 9.25 -5.41 -11.01
CA ASN A 20 8.05 -6.11 -11.46
C ASN A 20 7.60 -7.12 -10.39
N PRO A 21 7.22 -6.65 -9.19
CA PRO A 21 6.73 -7.54 -8.16
C PRO A 21 5.49 -8.28 -8.70
N PRO A 22 5.49 -9.63 -8.69
CA PRO A 22 4.39 -10.40 -9.26
C PRO A 22 3.07 -10.10 -8.53
N GLU A 23 3.14 -9.69 -7.26
CA GLU A 23 1.99 -9.28 -6.46
C GLU A 23 1.29 -7.99 -6.97
N GLU A 24 2.01 -7.07 -7.63
CA GLU A 24 1.45 -5.82 -8.16
C GLU A 24 1.10 -5.88 -9.65
N SER A 25 1.53 -6.95 -10.34
CA SER A 25 1.28 -7.11 -11.78
C SER A 25 -0.21 -7.07 -12.16
N TRP A 26 -1.10 -7.46 -11.24
CA TRP A 26 -2.55 -7.46 -11.45
C TRP A 26 -3.23 -6.13 -11.09
N ILE A 27 -2.56 -5.25 -10.34
CA ILE A 27 -3.14 -3.98 -9.87
C ILE A 27 -3.07 -2.91 -10.98
N MET A 28 -2.15 -3.05 -11.92
CA MET A 28 -1.85 -2.03 -12.93
C MET A 28 -2.66 -2.17 -14.22
N GLU A 29 -3.33 -3.30 -14.46
CA GLU A 29 -4.05 -3.55 -15.72
C GLU A 29 -5.41 -2.82 -15.80
N GLU A 30 -5.91 -2.32 -14.66
CA GLU A 30 -7.27 -1.75 -14.58
C GLU A 30 -7.33 -0.25 -14.22
N THR A 31 -6.21 0.37 -13.85
CA THR A 31 -6.16 1.81 -13.56
C THR A 31 -6.22 2.62 -14.85
N ARG A 32 -7.32 3.36 -15.04
CA ARG A 32 -7.47 4.25 -16.20
C ARG A 32 -6.71 5.56 -15.96
N ASP A 33 -6.13 6.13 -17.01
CA ASP A 33 -5.43 7.43 -16.98
C ASP A 33 -6.24 8.55 -16.30
N GLU A 34 -7.56 8.48 -16.40
CA GLU A 34 -8.53 9.38 -15.75
C GLU A 34 -8.44 9.32 -14.22
N GLU A 35 -8.29 8.13 -13.64
CA GLU A 35 -8.17 7.91 -12.20
C GLU A 35 -6.83 8.44 -11.67
N ILE A 36 -5.77 8.30 -12.47
CA ILE A 36 -4.43 8.84 -12.16
C ILE A 36 -4.52 10.37 -12.09
N CYS A 37 -5.14 10.99 -13.10
CA CYS A 37 -5.32 12.44 -13.15
C CYS A 37 -6.17 12.94 -11.98
N GLN A 38 -7.20 12.20 -11.59
CA GLN A 38 -8.08 12.55 -10.48
C GLN A 38 -7.37 12.45 -9.12
N ALA A 39 -6.51 11.44 -8.93
CA ALA A 39 -5.68 11.30 -7.73
C ALA A 39 -4.68 12.47 -7.58
N VAL A 40 -4.05 12.91 -8.67
CA VAL A 40 -3.10 14.05 -8.66
C VAL A 40 -3.81 15.36 -8.31
N LEU A 41 -5.01 15.59 -8.85
CA LEU A 41 -5.81 16.76 -8.53
C LEU A 41 -6.30 16.74 -7.07
N ALA A 42 -6.71 15.57 -6.56
CA ALA A 42 -7.12 15.41 -5.17
C ALA A 42 -5.96 15.67 -4.19
N ALA A 43 -4.77 15.12 -4.47
CA ALA A 43 -3.58 15.36 -3.65
C ALA A 43 -3.18 16.83 -3.62
N ARG A 44 -3.28 17.53 -4.76
CA ARG A 44 -3.01 18.97 -4.84
C ARG A 44 -4.01 19.80 -4.05
N ASN A 45 -5.30 19.46 -4.09
CA ASN A 45 -6.32 20.16 -3.31
C ASN A 45 -6.14 19.97 -1.79
N VAL A 46 -5.73 18.78 -1.35
CA VAL A 46 -5.44 18.49 0.08
C VAL A 46 -4.19 19.25 0.58
N GLN A 47 -3.25 19.59 -0.31
CA GLN A 47 -2.10 20.40 0.05
C GLN A 47 -2.44 21.89 0.26
N GLU A 48 -3.52 22.39 -0.36
CA GLU A 48 -4.00 23.77 -0.18
C GLU A 48 -4.88 23.94 1.07
N GLU A 49 -5.50 22.88 1.58
CA GLU A 49 -6.27 22.88 2.82
C GLU A 49 -5.42 22.33 3.99
N GLY A 50 -4.87 23.24 4.81
CA GLY A 50 -3.90 22.94 5.88
C GLY A 50 -4.37 21.95 6.97
N PRO A 51 -3.46 21.51 7.86
CA PRO A 51 -3.65 20.35 8.72
C PRO A 51 -4.69 20.62 9.82
N ILE A 52 -5.70 19.75 9.90
CA ILE A 52 -6.60 19.68 11.06
C ILE A 52 -5.95 18.77 12.12
N ASN A 53 -5.86 19.35 13.31
CA ASN A 53 -5.17 18.93 14.52
C ASN A 53 -5.82 17.74 15.27
N GLY A 54 -4.97 16.83 15.79
CA GLY A 54 -5.01 16.35 17.18
C GLY A 54 -6.00 15.25 17.59
N GLY A 55 -5.46 14.15 18.13
CA GLY A 55 -6.23 13.16 18.89
C GLY A 55 -5.41 11.92 19.27
N ASP A 56 -4.55 12.07 20.27
CA ASP A 56 -3.87 10.99 21.01
C ASP A 56 -4.82 10.44 22.08
N ASP A 57 -4.98 9.11 22.15
CA ASP A 57 -5.55 8.41 23.31
C ASP A 57 -5.04 6.96 23.33
N ASP A 58 -3.83 6.81 23.86
CA ASP A 58 -3.25 5.52 24.27
C ASP A 58 -3.98 4.97 25.50
N VAL A 59 -4.65 3.83 25.36
CA VAL A 59 -5.06 2.98 26.48
C VAL A 59 -4.32 1.64 26.40
N GLU A 60 -3.36 1.45 27.32
CA GLU A 60 -2.57 0.23 27.49
C GLU A 60 -3.46 -0.97 27.88
N ASP A 61 -3.56 -1.97 26.99
CA ASP A 61 -4.06 -3.33 27.28
C ASP A 61 -2.89 -4.31 27.25
N ASP A 62 -2.52 -4.82 28.44
CA ASP A 62 -1.33 -5.64 28.73
C ASP A 62 -1.51 -7.13 28.34
N SER A 63 -2.27 -7.37 27.27
CA SER A 63 -2.36 -8.67 26.61
C SER A 63 -1.17 -8.82 25.64
N PRO A 64 -0.61 -10.01 25.39
CA PRO A 64 0.33 -10.18 24.29
C PRO A 64 -0.44 -9.93 23.00
N LEU A 65 -0.43 -8.67 22.55
CA LEU A 65 -1.12 -8.23 21.35
C LEU A 65 -0.57 -9.08 20.21
N GLU A 66 -1.43 -9.91 19.64
CA GLU A 66 -1.15 -10.54 18.36
C GLU A 66 -0.74 -9.41 17.41
N PRO A 67 0.45 -9.50 16.80
CA PRO A 67 0.99 -8.37 16.05
C PRO A 67 -0.03 -7.94 15.00
N TYR A 68 -0.23 -6.64 14.89
CA TYR A 68 -1.15 -6.10 13.89
C TYR A 68 -0.77 -6.64 12.50
N PRO A 69 -1.74 -7.13 11.71
CA PRO A 69 -1.46 -7.69 10.40
C PRO A 69 -0.69 -6.70 9.54
N THR A 70 0.39 -7.17 8.92
CA THR A 70 1.18 -6.36 8.00
C THR A 70 0.37 -6.04 6.74
N HIS A 71 0.67 -4.91 6.08
CA HIS A 71 0.03 -4.58 4.80
C HIS A 71 0.13 -5.73 3.79
N ARG A 72 1.26 -6.44 3.78
CA ARG A 72 1.47 -7.62 2.95
C ARG A 72 0.46 -8.74 3.20
N GLU A 73 0.17 -9.04 4.47
CA GLU A 73 -0.82 -10.06 4.85
C GLU A 73 -2.23 -9.63 4.45
N VAL A 74 -2.54 -8.35 4.58
CA VAL A 74 -3.82 -7.77 4.13
C VAL A 74 -3.98 -7.92 2.61
N PHE A 75 -2.94 -7.59 1.82
CA PHE A 75 -2.98 -7.77 0.36
C PHE A 75 -3.08 -9.24 -0.04
N GLN A 76 -2.41 -10.15 0.67
CA GLN A 76 -2.53 -11.58 0.43
C GLN A 76 -3.96 -12.08 0.69
N ALA A 77 -4.59 -11.62 1.77
CA ALA A 77 -5.99 -11.92 2.08
C ALA A 77 -6.94 -11.36 1.01
N ALA A 78 -6.74 -10.10 0.59
CA ALA A 78 -7.53 -9.48 -0.48
C ALA A 78 -7.41 -10.26 -1.80
N SER A 79 -6.22 -10.72 -2.15
CA SER A 79 -6.00 -11.56 -3.35
C SER A 79 -6.74 -12.90 -3.27
N ILE A 80 -6.77 -13.54 -2.11
CA ILE A 80 -7.54 -14.77 -1.89
C ILE A 80 -9.04 -14.50 -2.09
N ILE A 81 -9.55 -13.40 -1.54
CA ILE A 81 -10.96 -13.02 -1.67
C ILE A 81 -11.31 -12.70 -3.12
N ASN A 82 -10.49 -11.91 -3.82
CA ASN A 82 -10.67 -11.54 -5.23
C ASN A 82 -10.74 -12.78 -6.12
N ARG A 83 -9.84 -13.74 -5.94
CA ARG A 83 -9.86 -15.02 -6.67
C ARG A 83 -11.11 -15.86 -6.38
N TYR A 84 -11.66 -15.79 -5.17
CA TYR A 84 -12.92 -16.47 -4.86
C TYR A 84 -14.11 -15.82 -5.57
N ILE A 85 -14.16 -14.49 -5.62
CA ILE A 85 -15.28 -13.74 -6.19
C ILE A 85 -15.19 -13.58 -7.72
N GLU A 86 -14.02 -13.76 -8.34
CA GLU A 86 -13.81 -13.70 -9.79
C GLU A 86 -14.78 -14.61 -10.56
N HIS A 87 -15.10 -15.77 -9.98
CA HIS A 87 -16.00 -16.75 -10.58
C HIS A 87 -17.48 -16.53 -10.23
N LEU A 88 -17.79 -15.53 -9.41
CA LEU A 88 -19.14 -15.22 -8.97
C LEU A 88 -19.71 -14.04 -9.75
N ASP A 89 -20.62 -14.32 -10.68
CA ASP A 89 -21.35 -13.29 -11.41
C ASP A 89 -22.51 -12.72 -10.57
N ASN A 90 -22.16 -12.11 -9.44
CA ASN A 90 -23.09 -11.58 -8.44
C ASN A 90 -22.81 -10.08 -8.19
N PRO A 91 -23.83 -9.21 -8.11
CA PRO A 91 -23.63 -7.79 -7.79
C PRO A 91 -22.90 -7.53 -6.47
N LEU A 92 -23.05 -8.42 -5.47
CA LEU A 92 -22.31 -8.32 -4.21
C LEU A 92 -20.81 -8.60 -4.39
N ALA A 93 -20.45 -9.54 -5.25
CA ALA A 93 -19.06 -9.85 -5.59
C ALA A 93 -18.37 -8.63 -6.22
N ARG A 94 -19.02 -8.00 -7.21
CA ARG A 94 -18.51 -6.77 -7.85
C ARG A 94 -18.37 -5.61 -6.88
N LYS A 95 -19.29 -5.47 -5.92
CA LYS A 95 -19.18 -4.45 -4.87
C LYS A 95 -18.01 -4.73 -3.94
N LEU A 96 -17.77 -5.98 -3.56
CA LEU A 96 -16.67 -6.36 -2.70
C LEU A 96 -15.31 -6.13 -3.38
N GLU A 97 -15.20 -6.51 -4.66
CA GLU A 97 -14.03 -6.23 -5.51
C GLU A 97 -13.68 -4.74 -5.53
N ALA A 98 -14.67 -3.89 -5.81
CA ALA A 98 -14.49 -2.44 -5.82
C ALA A 98 -14.04 -1.88 -4.46
N ILE A 99 -14.60 -2.40 -3.36
CA ILE A 99 -14.21 -2.00 -2.00
C ILE A 99 -12.76 -2.40 -1.72
N LEU A 100 -12.37 -3.65 -2.01
CA LEU A 100 -11.01 -4.13 -1.80
C LEU A 100 -9.99 -3.34 -2.61
N ALA A 101 -10.31 -3.02 -3.87
CA ALA A 101 -9.45 -2.19 -4.71
C ALA A 101 -9.29 -0.77 -4.14
N SER A 102 -10.39 -0.15 -3.68
CA SER A 102 -10.34 1.18 -3.07
C SER A 102 -9.53 1.21 -1.76
N PHE A 103 -9.66 0.15 -0.96
CA PHE A 103 -8.93 0.01 0.29
C PHE A 103 -7.42 -0.18 0.05
N GLY A 104 -7.04 -0.99 -0.95
CA GLY A 104 -5.63 -1.14 -1.34
C GLY A 104 -5.00 0.20 -1.77
N ARG A 105 -5.70 1.02 -2.56
CA ARG A 105 -5.23 2.36 -2.93
C ARG A 105 -5.06 3.28 -1.73
N GLN A 106 -5.94 3.18 -0.73
CA GLN A 106 -5.84 3.97 0.49
C GLN A 106 -4.58 3.59 1.29
N ILE A 107 -4.31 2.30 1.47
CA ILE A 107 -3.10 1.82 2.16
C ILE A 107 -1.83 2.38 1.49
N HIS A 108 -1.72 2.27 0.17
CA HIS A 108 -0.57 2.82 -0.56
C HIS A 108 -0.45 4.34 -0.46
N SER A 109 -1.58 5.05 -0.44
CA SER A 109 -1.60 6.51 -0.29
C SER A 109 -1.15 6.95 1.10
N GLU A 110 -1.59 6.24 2.15
CA GLU A 110 -1.16 6.47 3.53
C GLU A 110 0.33 6.16 3.71
N GLU A 111 0.81 5.06 3.13
CA GLU A 111 2.22 4.70 3.15
C GLU A 111 3.08 5.76 2.46
N SER A 112 2.67 6.23 1.28
CA SER A 112 3.35 7.32 0.56
C SER A 112 3.35 8.63 1.34
N ARG A 113 2.28 8.93 2.08
CA ARG A 113 2.18 10.12 2.94
C ARG A 113 3.06 10.02 4.19
N SER A 114 3.33 8.79 4.65
CA SER A 114 4.22 8.53 5.78
C SER A 114 5.70 8.59 5.40
N MET A 115 6.03 8.53 4.10
CA MET A 115 7.39 8.64 3.61
C MET A 115 7.94 10.05 3.77
N SER A 116 9.15 10.14 4.33
CA SER A 116 9.89 11.39 4.42
C SER A 116 10.39 11.80 3.04
N SER A 117 10.13 13.04 2.64
CA SER A 117 10.72 13.62 1.42
C SER A 117 12.24 13.66 1.59
N THR A 118 12.95 12.95 0.72
CA THR A 118 14.42 12.88 0.71
C THR A 118 14.93 13.34 -0.64
N HIS A 119 16.07 14.04 -0.65
CA HIS A 119 16.74 14.39 -1.88
C HIS A 119 17.58 13.20 -2.35
N LEU A 120 17.69 13.00 -3.67
CA LEU A 120 18.57 11.98 -4.25
C LEU A 120 20.03 12.12 -3.75
N THR A 121 20.45 13.34 -3.45
CA THR A 121 21.78 13.66 -2.91
C THR A 121 21.98 13.23 -1.46
N ASP A 122 20.93 12.89 -0.72
CA ASP A 122 21.04 12.47 0.69
C ASP A 122 21.56 11.02 0.83
N TYR A 123 21.64 10.30 -0.30
CA TYR A 123 22.06 8.90 -0.38
C TYR A 123 23.46 8.69 -0.98
N PHE A 124 24.18 9.76 -1.34
CA PHE A 124 25.53 9.73 -1.91
C PHE A 124 26.49 10.64 -1.13
#